data_AF-A0AAD6V4F2-F1
#
_entry.id   AF-A0AAD6V4F2-F1
#
_cell.length_a   1.000
_cell.length_b   1.000
_cell.length_c   1.000
_cell.angle_alpha   90.00
_cell.angle_beta   90.00
_cell.angle_gamma   90.00
#
_symmetry.space_group_name_H-M   'P 1'
#
loop_
_entity.id
_entity.type
_entity.pdbx_description
1 polymer ?
#
loop_
_entity_poly.entity_id
_entity_poly.type
_entity_poly.pdbx_seq_one_letter_code
_entity_poly.pdbx_strand_id
1 'polypeptide(L)'
;MWQEVRRDSHSTHRLYSHPNMRRCPSPDLSDLLASVSLQERTEAGSRPAPLPVNDLETAEEILPVFDIDEIWESLTPEERGEGTTRRLEVKKKGKQKAVPPPGPAPPPGPPLLSRPASQSLPPAPAHAALPKSAPLYVYSSPATPETETTHWYRAAHATQGVAGSGVRAVVKSPRNKRQKHAAFVVFWGHSPGVKETWAETQAATSKFSCAIYQVPLDIARIPTPVPDDRASIARLCSSRHSTDYWYVCFKGVNPGVFSTWIECALNIHGVKNATHQSFERYDIARREYETALSGGHVAVLRTRR
;
A
#
# COMPACT_ATOMS: atom_id res chain seq x y z
N MET A 1 0.81 54.07 -24.60
CA MET A 1 0.00 52.92 -25.01
C MET A 1 0.62 51.66 -24.42
N TRP A 2 0.41 51.45 -23.12
CA TRP A 2 0.77 50.23 -22.38
C TRP A 2 -0.38 50.02 -21.39
N GLN A 3 -1.19 48.99 -21.63
CA GLN A 3 -2.31 48.62 -20.75
C GLN A 3 -1.81 47.65 -19.69
N GLU A 4 -1.97 48.06 -18.45
CA GLU A 4 -1.70 47.29 -17.24
C GLU A 4 -2.93 46.44 -16.92
N VAL A 5 -2.83 45.13 -17.12
CA VAL A 5 -3.88 44.17 -16.80
C VAL A 5 -3.73 43.74 -15.34
N ARG A 6 -4.51 44.35 -14.45
CA ARG A 6 -4.78 43.82 -13.11
C ARG A 6 -5.69 42.60 -13.24
N ARG A 7 -5.23 41.43 -12.78
CA ARG A 7 -6.11 40.27 -12.52
C ARG A 7 -6.45 40.24 -11.04
N ASP A 8 -7.65 40.72 -10.70
CA ASP A 8 -8.26 40.43 -9.41
C ASP A 8 -8.67 38.96 -9.36
N SER A 9 -8.08 38.22 -8.43
CA SER A 9 -8.40 36.82 -8.15
C SER A 9 -9.35 36.75 -6.96
N HIS A 10 -10.64 36.99 -7.19
CA HIS A 10 -11.67 36.69 -6.19
C HIS A 10 -12.08 35.22 -6.29
N SER A 11 -11.40 34.39 -5.49
CA SER A 11 -11.80 33.00 -5.22
C SER A 11 -13.01 32.98 -4.28
N THR A 12 -14.21 32.86 -4.84
CA THR A 12 -15.44 32.62 -4.09
C THR A 12 -15.53 31.14 -3.71
N HIS A 13 -15.09 30.80 -2.50
CA HIS A 13 -15.43 29.53 -1.86
C HIS A 13 -16.94 29.50 -1.56
N ARG A 14 -17.73 28.86 -2.43
CA ARG A 14 -19.08 28.40 -2.07
C ARG A 14 -18.96 27.11 -1.27
N LEU A 15 -19.04 27.22 0.06
CA LEU A 15 -19.33 26.10 0.95
C LEU A 15 -20.77 25.64 0.67
N TYR A 16 -20.94 24.42 0.17
CA TYR A 16 -22.23 23.76 0.12
C TYR A 16 -22.59 23.31 1.54
N SER A 17 -23.46 24.05 2.20
CA SER A 17 -24.14 23.63 3.42
C SER A 17 -25.24 22.63 3.05
N HIS A 18 -25.08 21.36 3.41
CA HIS A 18 -26.16 20.38 3.36
C HIS A 18 -27.14 20.61 4.52
N PRO A 19 -28.46 20.77 4.28
CA PRO A 19 -29.46 20.76 5.33
C PRO A 19 -29.97 19.33 5.57
N ASN A 20 -30.31 19.04 6.83
CA ASN A 20 -31.02 17.84 7.31
C ASN A 20 -30.26 16.49 7.31
N MET A 21 -29.40 16.32 8.31
CA MET A 21 -29.29 15.01 8.99
C MET A 21 -29.89 15.14 10.39
N ARG A 22 -30.93 14.34 10.65
CA ARG A 22 -31.51 14.17 11.98
C ARG A 22 -30.43 13.56 12.89
N ARG A 23 -30.16 14.19 14.03
CA ARG A 23 -29.26 13.68 15.06
C ARG A 23 -29.83 12.36 15.58
N CYS A 24 -29.09 11.27 15.44
CA CYS A 24 -29.32 10.07 16.25
C CYS A 24 -29.01 10.42 17.71
N PRO A 25 -29.84 10.01 18.68
CA PRO A 25 -29.50 10.16 20.09
C PRO A 25 -28.25 9.33 20.40
N SER A 26 -27.24 9.97 20.97
CA SER A 26 -26.06 9.29 21.52
C SER A 26 -26.50 8.34 22.62
N PRO A 27 -26.01 7.08 22.67
CA PRO A 27 -26.23 6.25 23.84
C PRO A 27 -25.58 6.91 25.07
N ASP A 28 -26.34 6.99 26.14
CA ASP A 28 -25.92 7.54 27.42
C ASP A 28 -24.81 6.65 28.01
N LEU A 29 -23.61 7.21 28.17
CA LEU A 29 -22.44 6.52 28.72
C LEU A 29 -22.62 6.11 30.19
N SER A 30 -23.71 6.56 30.84
CA SER A 30 -24.08 6.21 32.21
C SER A 30 -24.43 4.72 32.37
N ASP A 31 -25.05 4.10 31.37
CA ASP A 31 -25.53 2.71 31.47
C ASP A 31 -24.42 1.66 31.30
N LEU A 32 -23.32 2.00 30.62
CA LEU A 32 -22.19 1.09 30.42
C LEU A 32 -21.27 0.98 31.64
N LEU A 33 -21.24 1.99 32.52
CA LEU A 33 -20.45 1.95 33.75
C LEU A 33 -21.17 1.24 34.91
N ALA A 34 -22.50 1.11 34.86
CA ALA A 34 -23.26 0.38 35.87
C ALA A 34 -23.10 -1.15 35.78
N SER A 35 -22.72 -1.68 34.62
CA SER A 35 -22.62 -3.14 34.40
C SER A 35 -21.28 -3.76 34.82
N VAL A 36 -20.24 -2.95 35.05
CA VAL A 36 -18.90 -3.44 35.41
C VAL A 36 -18.69 -3.48 36.94
N SER A 37 -19.55 -2.83 37.72
CA SER A 37 -19.35 -2.65 39.17
C SER A 37 -19.94 -3.75 40.06
N LEU A 38 -20.57 -4.79 39.48
CA LEU A 38 -21.26 -5.85 40.24
C LEU A 38 -20.51 -7.18 40.29
N GLN A 39 -19.26 -7.25 39.78
CA GLN A 39 -18.52 -8.51 39.65
C GLN A 39 -17.21 -8.58 40.47
N GLU A 40 -17.04 -7.72 41.47
CA GLU A 40 -15.83 -7.70 42.33
C GLU A 40 -16.10 -7.84 43.84
N ARG A 41 -17.23 -8.42 44.26
CA ARG A 41 -17.46 -8.70 45.68
C ARG A 41 -18.06 -10.08 45.91
N THR A 42 -17.22 -11.09 45.90
CA THR A 42 -17.26 -12.26 46.79
C THR A 42 -16.13 -13.18 46.37
N GLU A 43 -15.00 -13.17 47.10
CA GLU A 43 -14.09 -14.32 47.27
C GLU A 43 -12.90 -13.88 48.13
N ALA A 44 -13.19 -13.69 49.42
CA ALA A 44 -12.17 -13.66 50.46
C ALA A 44 -12.41 -14.85 51.39
N GLY A 45 -11.52 -15.84 51.32
CA GLY A 45 -11.32 -16.82 52.38
C GLY A 45 -11.75 -18.24 52.08
N SER A 46 -10.85 -19.03 51.48
CA SER A 46 -10.50 -20.37 51.97
C SER A 46 -9.31 -20.91 51.18
N ARG A 47 -8.19 -21.17 51.85
CA ARG A 47 -7.04 -21.90 51.29
C ARG A 47 -7.39 -23.40 51.30
N PRO A 48 -7.49 -24.09 50.15
CA PRO A 48 -7.58 -25.54 50.16
C PRO A 48 -6.19 -26.14 50.41
N ALA A 49 -6.17 -27.22 51.19
CA ALA A 49 -4.99 -28.03 51.47
C ALA A 49 -4.43 -28.68 50.18
N PRO A 50 -3.11 -28.96 50.11
CA PRO A 50 -2.51 -29.62 48.96
C PRO A 50 -3.01 -31.06 48.85
N LEU A 51 -3.63 -31.40 47.72
CA LEU A 51 -4.01 -32.77 47.37
C LEU A 51 -2.79 -33.56 46.86
N PRO A 52 -2.77 -34.88 47.08
CA PRO A 52 -1.64 -35.73 46.71
C PRO A 52 -1.56 -35.92 45.20
N VAL A 53 -0.32 -35.87 44.70
CA VAL A 53 0.07 -36.08 43.32
C VAL A 53 0.05 -37.59 43.04
N ASN A 54 -1.02 -38.10 42.45
CA ASN A 54 -1.05 -39.45 41.88
C ASN A 54 -1.53 -39.39 40.43
N ASP A 55 -0.68 -39.92 39.56
CA ASP A 55 -0.98 -40.66 38.34
C ASP A 55 -1.85 -39.97 37.27
N LEU A 56 -1.21 -39.14 36.43
CA LEU A 56 -1.66 -38.91 35.05
C LEU A 56 -1.15 -40.06 34.18
N GLU A 57 -1.93 -41.14 34.13
CA GLU A 57 -1.84 -42.15 33.09
C GLU A 57 -2.96 -41.88 32.07
N THR A 58 -2.54 -41.52 30.85
CA THR A 58 -3.16 -41.79 29.55
C THR A 58 -4.69 -41.64 29.41
N ALA A 59 -5.12 -40.47 28.93
CA ALA A 59 -6.36 -40.32 28.18
C ALA A 59 -6.08 -39.52 26.90
N GLU A 60 -5.57 -40.20 25.88
CA GLU A 60 -5.66 -39.72 24.49
C GLU A 60 -7.12 -39.91 24.04
N GLU A 61 -7.94 -38.90 24.30
CA GLU A 61 -9.28 -38.80 23.74
C GLU A 61 -9.14 -38.41 22.26
N ILE A 62 -9.14 -39.43 21.40
CA ILE A 62 -9.16 -39.31 19.94
C ILE A 62 -10.45 -38.57 19.56
N LEU A 63 -10.33 -37.27 19.28
CA LEU A 63 -11.40 -36.54 18.62
C LEU A 63 -11.57 -37.12 17.20
N PRO A 64 -12.81 -37.39 16.75
CA PRO A 64 -13.05 -37.90 15.42
C PRO A 64 -12.54 -36.89 14.39
N VAL A 65 -11.65 -37.35 13.51
CA VAL A 65 -11.24 -36.63 12.32
C VAL A 65 -12.48 -36.55 11.42
N PHE A 66 -13.12 -35.38 11.39
CA PHE A 66 -14.21 -35.11 10.46
C PHE A 66 -13.62 -34.90 9.06
N ASP A 67 -14.06 -35.72 8.11
CA ASP A 67 -13.70 -35.59 6.69
C ASP A 67 -14.44 -34.38 6.10
N ILE A 68 -13.69 -33.32 5.79
CA ILE A 68 -14.26 -32.03 5.35
C ILE A 68 -14.95 -32.17 3.98
N ASP A 69 -14.54 -33.16 3.18
CA ASP A 69 -15.15 -33.44 1.88
C ASP A 69 -16.58 -34.00 2.02
N GLU A 70 -16.87 -34.74 3.09
CA GLU A 70 -18.22 -35.26 3.39
C GLU A 70 -19.17 -34.15 3.85
N ILE A 71 -18.65 -33.18 4.61
CA ILE A 71 -19.44 -32.01 5.04
C ILE A 71 -19.81 -31.13 3.82
N TRP A 72 -18.89 -30.95 2.87
CA TRP A 72 -19.15 -30.15 1.67
C TRP A 72 -20.18 -30.77 0.73
N GLU A 73 -20.20 -32.10 0.59
CA GLU A 73 -21.22 -32.79 -0.22
C GLU A 73 -22.60 -32.83 0.44
N SER A 74 -22.67 -32.75 1.78
CA SER A 74 -23.93 -32.73 2.53
C SER A 74 -24.67 -31.39 2.51
N LEU A 75 -24.00 -30.29 2.14
CA LEU A 75 -24.62 -28.96 2.06
C LEU A 75 -25.62 -28.88 0.90
N THR A 76 -26.80 -28.35 1.19
CA THR A 76 -27.83 -28.13 0.17
C THR A 76 -27.37 -27.09 -0.87
N PRO A 77 -27.86 -27.14 -2.13
CA PRO A 77 -27.48 -26.16 -3.17
C PRO A 77 -27.73 -24.70 -2.78
N GLU A 78 -28.72 -24.43 -1.91
CA GLU A 78 -28.96 -23.09 -1.36
C GLU A 78 -27.86 -22.64 -0.38
N GLU A 79 -27.32 -23.55 0.42
CA GLU A 79 -26.25 -23.27 1.38
C GLU A 79 -24.86 -23.16 0.73
N ARG A 80 -24.64 -23.79 -0.43
CA ARG A 80 -23.40 -23.64 -1.22
C ARG A 80 -23.24 -22.27 -1.88
N GLY A 81 -24.20 -21.36 -1.71
CA GLY A 81 -24.13 -20.04 -2.31
C GLY A 81 -24.29 -20.07 -3.84
N GLU A 82 -24.86 -21.13 -4.41
CA GLU A 82 -25.35 -21.16 -5.79
C GLU A 82 -26.70 -20.43 -5.89
N GLY A 83 -26.72 -19.21 -5.34
CA GLY A 83 -27.83 -18.29 -5.47
C GLY A 83 -28.01 -17.96 -6.95
N THR A 84 -29.03 -18.56 -7.53
CA THR A 84 -29.64 -18.25 -8.83
C THR A 84 -29.38 -16.80 -9.23
N THR A 85 -28.36 -16.57 -10.04
CA THR A 85 -28.21 -15.30 -10.73
C THR A 85 -29.46 -15.14 -11.60
N ARG A 86 -30.42 -14.32 -11.14
CA ARG A 86 -31.50 -13.81 -11.98
C ARG A 86 -30.84 -13.10 -13.14
N ARG A 87 -30.71 -13.85 -14.22
CA ARG A 87 -30.33 -13.41 -15.56
C ARG A 87 -31.34 -12.35 -15.97
N LEU A 88 -31.00 -11.09 -15.75
CA LEU A 88 -31.67 -9.98 -16.43
C LEU A 88 -31.45 -10.22 -17.93
N GLU A 89 -32.49 -10.71 -18.60
CA GLU A 89 -32.57 -10.73 -20.06
C GLU A 89 -32.54 -9.28 -20.55
N VAL A 90 -31.33 -8.75 -20.74
CA VAL A 90 -31.12 -7.61 -21.60
C VAL A 90 -31.38 -8.10 -23.01
N LYS A 91 -32.55 -7.73 -23.55
CA LYS A 91 -32.99 -7.94 -24.92
C LYS A 91 -31.97 -7.32 -25.88
N LYS A 92 -30.94 -8.09 -26.22
CA LYS A 92 -29.84 -7.70 -27.10
C LYS A 92 -30.40 -7.69 -28.52
N LYS A 93 -30.79 -6.50 -29.01
CA LYS A 93 -31.16 -6.28 -30.42
C LYS A 93 -29.96 -6.71 -31.27
N GLY A 94 -30.10 -7.84 -31.98
CA GLY A 94 -29.07 -8.42 -32.81
C GLY A 94 -28.66 -7.45 -33.91
N LYS A 95 -27.47 -6.88 -33.78
CA LYS A 95 -26.77 -6.20 -34.87
C LYS A 95 -25.75 -7.22 -35.40
N GLN A 96 -26.12 -7.91 -36.47
CA GLN A 96 -25.21 -8.79 -37.21
C GLN A 96 -23.99 -7.95 -37.62
N LYS A 97 -22.85 -8.21 -36.96
CA LYS A 97 -21.57 -7.60 -37.31
C LYS A 97 -20.98 -8.46 -38.41
N ALA A 98 -20.97 -7.91 -39.62
CA ALA A 98 -20.39 -8.54 -40.80
C ALA A 98 -18.97 -9.03 -40.50
N VAL A 99 -18.70 -10.27 -40.89
CA VAL A 99 -17.37 -10.88 -40.86
C VAL A 99 -16.48 -10.08 -41.82
N PRO A 100 -15.38 -9.47 -41.36
CA PRO A 100 -14.47 -8.77 -42.26
C PRO A 100 -13.76 -9.79 -43.18
N PRO A 101 -13.56 -9.44 -44.47
CA PRO A 101 -12.87 -10.32 -45.41
C PRO A 101 -11.41 -10.56 -44.99
N PRO A 102 -10.82 -11.71 -45.36
CA PRO A 102 -9.44 -12.03 -45.06
C PRO A 102 -8.50 -10.98 -45.66
N GLY A 103 -7.69 -10.36 -44.80
CA GLY A 103 -6.71 -9.35 -45.20
C GLY A 103 -5.58 -9.95 -46.05
N PRO A 104 -4.97 -9.15 -46.94
CA PRO A 104 -3.88 -9.59 -47.81
C PRO A 104 -2.63 -9.98 -46.99
N ALA A 105 -1.94 -11.01 -47.49
CA ALA A 105 -0.75 -11.58 -46.87
C ALA A 105 0.36 -10.52 -46.64
N PRO A 106 1.08 -10.60 -45.51
CA PRO A 106 2.15 -9.68 -45.19
C PRO A 106 3.32 -9.79 -46.20
N PRO A 107 3.96 -8.68 -46.58
CA PRO A 107 5.08 -8.69 -47.50
C PRO A 107 6.31 -9.39 -46.90
N PRO A 108 7.17 -9.99 -47.74
CA PRO A 108 8.40 -10.64 -47.30
C PRO A 108 9.32 -9.63 -46.60
N GLY A 109 9.80 -10.01 -45.41
CA GLY A 109 10.67 -9.19 -44.59
C GLY A 109 12.02 -8.89 -45.25
N PRO A 110 12.67 -7.75 -44.93
CA PRO A 110 13.93 -7.35 -45.54
C PRO A 110 15.08 -8.29 -45.18
N PRO A 111 16.09 -8.43 -46.06
CA PRO A 111 17.23 -9.31 -45.85
C PRO A 111 18.06 -8.86 -44.64
N LEU A 112 18.46 -9.84 -43.83
CA LEU A 112 19.29 -9.67 -42.65
C LEU A 112 20.63 -9.04 -43.05
N LEU A 113 20.84 -7.78 -42.66
CA LEU A 113 22.13 -7.10 -42.80
C LEU A 113 23.16 -7.78 -41.91
N SER A 114 24.21 -8.27 -42.56
CA SER A 114 25.39 -8.89 -41.98
C SER A 114 26.07 -7.97 -40.94
N ARG A 115 26.26 -8.55 -39.76
CA ARG A 115 26.92 -7.97 -38.58
C ARG A 115 28.37 -7.57 -38.91
N PRO A 116 28.77 -6.29 -38.76
CA PRO A 116 30.14 -5.88 -39.02
C PRO A 116 31.12 -6.49 -38.01
N ALA A 117 32.31 -6.81 -38.50
CA ALA A 117 33.41 -7.42 -37.78
C ALA A 117 33.84 -6.59 -36.56
N SER A 118 34.17 -7.29 -35.48
CA SER A 118 34.68 -6.75 -34.22
C SER A 118 35.86 -5.81 -34.44
N GLN A 119 35.65 -4.51 -34.27
CA GLN A 119 36.72 -3.54 -34.11
C GLN A 119 37.31 -3.68 -32.70
N SER A 120 38.62 -3.93 -32.64
CA SER A 120 39.39 -3.98 -31.39
C SER A 120 39.36 -2.61 -30.71
N LEU A 121 38.96 -2.59 -29.44
CA LEU A 121 38.96 -1.39 -28.60
C LEU A 121 40.38 -0.82 -28.46
N PRO A 122 40.55 0.51 -28.53
CA PRO A 122 41.83 1.15 -28.26
C PRO A 122 42.27 0.96 -26.79
N PRO A 123 43.59 0.92 -26.51
CA PRO A 123 44.10 0.78 -25.16
C PRO A 123 43.63 1.95 -24.28
N ALA A 124 43.18 1.62 -23.07
CA ALA A 124 42.64 2.57 -22.11
C ALA A 124 43.65 3.70 -21.82
N PRO A 125 43.23 4.98 -21.82
CA PRO A 125 44.11 6.07 -21.49
C PRO A 125 44.59 5.92 -20.04
N ALA A 126 45.89 6.11 -19.82
CA ALA A 126 46.50 6.12 -18.51
C ALA A 126 45.68 7.01 -17.56
N HIS A 127 45.26 6.46 -16.42
CA HIS A 127 44.47 7.14 -15.41
C HIS A 127 45.25 8.38 -14.92
N ALA A 128 44.97 9.54 -15.50
CA ALA A 128 45.38 10.82 -14.97
C ALA A 128 44.86 10.89 -13.52
N ALA A 129 45.77 11.14 -12.59
CA ALA A 129 45.48 11.23 -11.16
C ALA A 129 44.23 12.10 -10.96
N LEU A 130 43.15 11.46 -10.46
CA LEU A 130 41.89 12.13 -10.17
C LEU A 130 42.17 13.41 -9.36
N PRO A 131 41.64 14.57 -9.77
CA PRO A 131 41.82 15.79 -9.00
C PRO A 131 41.35 15.54 -7.57
N LYS A 132 42.23 15.83 -6.60
CA LYS A 132 41.94 15.73 -5.16
C LYS A 132 40.58 16.41 -4.93
N SER A 133 39.62 15.64 -4.40
CA SER A 133 38.22 16.05 -4.26
C SER A 133 38.13 17.46 -3.67
N ALA A 134 37.42 18.36 -4.34
CA ALA A 134 37.23 19.72 -3.86
C ALA A 134 36.72 19.72 -2.40
N PRO A 135 37.25 20.60 -1.53
CA PRO A 135 36.84 20.67 -0.13
C PRO A 135 35.36 21.05 -0.03
N LEU A 136 34.62 20.34 0.83
CA LEU A 136 33.17 20.52 0.99
C LEU A 136 32.84 21.52 2.12
N TYR A 137 33.72 21.63 3.11
CA TYR A 137 33.51 22.42 4.32
C TYR A 137 34.76 23.24 4.67
N VAL A 138 34.55 24.47 5.12
CA VAL A 138 35.58 25.31 5.74
C VAL A 138 35.14 25.63 7.16
N TYR A 139 36.07 25.52 8.10
CA TYR A 139 35.84 25.91 9.48
C TYR A 139 36.92 26.89 9.94
N SER A 140 36.52 27.83 10.79
CA SER A 140 37.43 28.77 11.46
C SER A 140 37.29 28.63 12.97
N SER A 141 38.43 28.67 13.64
CA SER A 141 38.54 28.63 15.10
C SER A 141 39.53 29.71 15.52
N PRO A 142 39.38 30.34 16.70
CA PRO A 142 40.36 31.29 17.22
C PRO A 142 41.80 30.76 17.24
N ALA A 143 41.97 29.43 17.36
CA ALA A 143 43.26 28.77 17.42
C ALA A 143 43.85 28.38 16.05
N THR A 144 43.02 28.33 15.00
CA THR A 144 43.46 27.86 13.67
C THR A 144 42.87 28.72 12.56
N PRO A 145 43.70 29.23 11.63
CA PRO A 145 43.19 29.89 10.43
C PRO A 145 42.29 28.94 9.63
N GLU A 146 41.45 29.51 8.76
CA GLU A 146 40.46 28.78 7.95
C GLU A 146 41.05 27.49 7.36
N THR A 147 40.51 26.36 7.80
CA THR A 147 40.98 25.04 7.38
C THR A 147 39.89 24.34 6.57
N GLU A 148 40.29 23.77 5.45
CA GLU A 148 39.43 23.07 4.51
C GLU A 148 39.33 21.58 4.85
N THR A 149 38.12 21.02 4.76
CA THR A 149 37.91 19.58 4.90
C THR A 149 36.79 19.06 4.00
N THR A 150 36.91 17.81 3.60
CA THR A 150 35.89 17.09 2.82
C THR A 150 34.81 16.48 3.70
N HIS A 151 35.03 16.40 5.02
CA HIS A 151 34.16 15.66 5.93
C HIS A 151 33.54 16.53 7.02
N TRP A 152 32.20 16.52 7.09
CA TRP A 152 31.44 17.28 8.10
C TRP A 152 31.85 16.95 9.54
N TYR A 153 32.06 15.67 9.87
CA TYR A 153 32.38 15.26 11.25
C TYR A 153 33.71 15.85 11.75
N ARG A 154 34.71 16.02 10.87
CA ARG A 154 36.00 16.64 11.23
C ARG A 154 35.83 18.13 11.48
N ALA A 155 35.06 18.82 10.63
CA ALA A 155 34.76 20.24 10.83
C ALA A 155 33.98 20.46 12.14
N ALA A 156 32.95 19.64 12.39
CA ALA A 156 32.14 19.73 13.60
C ALA A 156 32.98 19.52 14.87
N HIS A 157 33.79 18.46 14.91
CA HIS A 157 34.65 18.17 16.06
C HIS A 157 35.71 19.26 16.31
N ALA A 158 36.23 19.89 15.25
CA ALA A 158 37.19 20.99 15.38
C ALA A 158 36.58 22.29 15.95
N THR A 159 35.25 22.44 15.83
CA THR A 159 34.51 23.62 16.33
C THR A 159 33.76 23.37 17.64
N GLN A 160 33.63 22.12 18.08
CA GLN A 160 32.82 21.80 19.25
C GLN A 160 33.49 22.33 20.54
N GLY A 161 32.76 23.20 21.26
CA GLY A 161 33.20 23.75 22.55
C GLY A 161 34.15 24.95 22.45
N VAL A 162 34.48 25.43 21.24
CA VAL A 162 35.34 26.60 21.07
C VAL A 162 34.49 27.85 20.84
N ALA A 163 34.51 28.77 21.81
CA ALA A 163 33.77 30.03 21.72
C ALA A 163 34.24 30.85 20.51
N GLY A 164 33.29 31.26 19.65
CA GLY A 164 33.58 32.03 18.44
C GLY A 164 33.99 31.21 17.21
N SER A 165 34.01 29.87 17.30
CA SER A 165 34.23 29.02 16.14
C SER A 165 32.97 28.89 15.27
N GLY A 166 33.15 28.68 13.96
CA GLY A 166 32.06 28.53 13.01
C GLY A 166 32.43 27.62 11.84
N VAL A 167 31.46 26.84 11.36
CA VAL A 167 31.60 26.00 10.17
C VAL A 167 30.72 26.55 9.06
N ARG A 168 31.29 26.73 7.85
CA ARG A 168 30.55 27.12 6.64
C ARG A 168 30.76 26.07 5.56
N ALA A 169 29.67 25.68 4.89
CA ALA A 169 29.75 24.82 3.70
C ALA A 169 30.17 25.68 2.50
N VAL A 170 31.31 25.37 1.88
CA VAL A 170 31.86 26.14 0.74
C VAL A 170 31.15 25.76 -0.55
N VAL A 171 30.87 24.48 -0.72
CA VAL A 171 30.14 23.98 -1.88
C VAL A 171 28.73 23.63 -1.43
N LYS A 172 27.74 24.39 -1.91
CA LYS A 172 26.36 23.91 -1.91
C LYS A 172 26.35 22.70 -2.83
N SER A 173 26.52 21.49 -2.25
CA SER A 173 26.39 20.25 -2.99
C SER A 173 25.13 20.39 -3.83
N PRO A 174 25.19 20.21 -5.17
CA PRO A 174 23.98 20.24 -5.97
C PRO A 174 23.07 19.23 -5.31
N ARG A 175 21.97 19.72 -4.70
CA ARG A 175 20.94 18.84 -4.19
C ARG A 175 20.44 18.17 -5.44
N ASN A 176 20.99 16.99 -5.73
CA ASN A 176 20.38 16.06 -6.63
C ASN A 176 19.01 15.87 -6.00
N LYS A 177 18.02 16.60 -6.52
CA LYS A 177 16.62 16.42 -6.18
C LYS A 177 16.40 15.01 -6.64
N ARG A 178 16.60 14.03 -5.74
CA ARG A 178 16.25 12.64 -5.97
C ARG A 178 14.87 12.73 -6.57
N GLN A 179 14.75 12.37 -7.84
CA GLN A 179 13.47 12.37 -8.50
C GLN A 179 12.64 11.45 -7.63
N LYS A 180 11.68 12.02 -6.90
CA LYS A 180 10.79 11.23 -6.07
C LYS A 180 10.02 10.41 -7.09
N HIS A 181 10.29 9.12 -7.14
CA HIS A 181 9.50 8.20 -7.93
C HIS A 181 8.08 8.28 -7.37
N ALA A 182 7.22 8.98 -8.09
CA ALA A 182 5.82 9.14 -7.74
C ALA A 182 5.05 8.26 -8.70
N ALA A 183 4.45 7.20 -8.19
CA ALA A 183 3.45 6.46 -8.93
C ALA A 183 2.13 7.25 -8.95
N PHE A 184 1.34 7.09 -10.00
CA PHE A 184 0.04 7.70 -10.19
C PHE A 184 -0.98 6.61 -10.40
N VAL A 185 -2.12 6.65 -9.70
CA VAL A 185 -3.15 5.60 -9.81
C VAL A 185 -4.32 6.13 -10.61
N VAL A 186 -4.55 5.54 -11.78
CA VAL A 186 -5.69 5.84 -12.64
C VAL A 186 -6.79 4.82 -12.37
N PHE A 187 -7.81 5.21 -11.63
CA PHE A 187 -8.97 4.35 -11.38
C PHE A 187 -9.92 4.28 -12.58
N TRP A 188 -10.05 5.38 -13.32
CA TRP A 188 -10.98 5.52 -14.44
C TRP A 188 -10.24 6.18 -15.63
N GLY A 189 -10.16 5.49 -16.76
CA GLY A 189 -9.41 5.97 -17.93
C GLY A 189 -9.36 4.97 -19.08
N HIS A 190 -8.71 5.33 -20.18
CA HIS A 190 -8.45 4.43 -21.32
C HIS A 190 -7.53 3.26 -20.94
N SER A 191 -6.68 3.47 -19.94
CA SER A 191 -5.75 2.47 -19.42
C SER A 191 -5.68 2.62 -17.89
N PRO A 192 -6.67 2.09 -17.15
CA PRO A 192 -6.64 2.13 -15.70
C PRO A 192 -5.42 1.37 -15.16
N GLY A 193 -4.94 1.81 -14.00
CA GLY A 193 -3.83 1.21 -13.28
C GLY A 193 -2.79 2.20 -12.79
N VAL A 194 -1.68 1.66 -12.27
CA VAL A 194 -0.57 2.44 -11.73
C VAL A 194 0.37 2.85 -12.87
N LYS A 195 0.66 4.15 -12.97
CA LYS A 195 1.57 4.76 -13.96
C LYS A 195 2.78 5.36 -13.24
N GLU A 196 3.95 5.31 -13.86
CA GLU A 196 5.18 5.83 -13.24
C GLU A 196 5.42 7.30 -13.57
N THR A 197 4.78 7.80 -14.63
CA THR A 197 4.94 9.18 -15.09
C THR A 197 3.60 9.91 -15.19
N TRP A 198 3.65 11.22 -14.97
CA TRP A 198 2.49 12.08 -15.14
C TRP A 198 1.99 12.10 -16.60
N ALA A 199 2.90 12.03 -17.57
CA ALA A 199 2.55 12.03 -18.98
C ALA A 199 1.68 10.82 -19.37
N GLU A 200 2.04 9.61 -18.89
CA GLU A 200 1.22 8.41 -19.11
C GLU A 200 -0.14 8.49 -18.42
N THR A 201 -0.16 9.05 -17.21
CA THR A 201 -1.39 9.26 -16.44
C THR A 201 -2.34 10.18 -17.20
N GLN A 202 -1.82 11.31 -17.67
CA GLN A 202 -2.57 12.30 -18.44
C GLN A 202 -3.06 11.72 -19.77
N ALA A 203 -2.24 10.92 -20.46
CA ALA A 203 -2.67 10.22 -21.68
C ALA A 203 -3.82 9.25 -21.38
N ALA A 204 -3.72 8.50 -20.28
CA ALA A 204 -4.75 7.55 -19.87
C ALA A 204 -6.08 8.20 -19.47
N THR A 205 -6.07 9.46 -19.00
CA THR A 205 -7.27 10.16 -18.49
C THR A 205 -7.76 11.30 -19.38
N SER A 206 -7.04 11.64 -20.47
CA SER A 206 -7.26 12.83 -21.31
C SER A 206 -8.68 13.08 -21.84
N LYS A 207 -9.56 12.07 -21.83
CA LYS A 207 -10.97 12.18 -22.28
C LYS A 207 -12.01 11.97 -21.17
N PHE A 208 -11.57 11.74 -19.94
CA PHE A 208 -12.45 11.52 -18.81
C PHE A 208 -12.41 12.76 -17.91
N SER A 209 -13.57 13.30 -17.56
CA SER A 209 -13.70 14.44 -16.66
C SER A 209 -13.45 14.11 -15.18
N CYS A 210 -13.03 12.89 -14.86
CA CYS A 210 -12.85 12.43 -13.49
C CYS A 210 -11.50 12.89 -12.90
N ALA A 211 -11.51 13.16 -11.58
CA ALA A 211 -10.33 13.59 -10.84
C ALA A 211 -9.22 12.51 -10.87
N ILE A 212 -8.02 12.92 -11.26
CA ILE A 212 -6.81 12.11 -11.17
C ILE A 212 -6.27 12.23 -9.75
N TYR A 213 -6.16 11.11 -9.04
CA TYR A 213 -5.54 11.10 -7.72
C TYR A 213 -4.04 10.86 -7.87
N GLN A 214 -3.26 11.92 -7.69
CA GLN A 214 -1.82 11.78 -7.48
C GLN A 214 -1.59 11.33 -6.04
N VAL A 215 -1.40 10.02 -5.85
CA VAL A 215 -0.93 9.48 -4.58
C VAL A 215 0.55 9.17 -4.79
N PRO A 216 1.50 9.97 -4.29
CA PRO A 216 2.92 9.65 -4.39
C PRO A 216 3.20 8.37 -3.60
N LEU A 217 3.04 7.23 -4.28
CA LEU A 217 3.28 5.91 -3.75
C LEU A 217 4.74 5.59 -4.00
N ASP A 218 5.54 5.78 -2.96
CA ASP A 218 6.82 5.11 -2.85
C ASP A 218 6.52 3.62 -2.64
N ILE A 219 7.11 2.74 -3.45
CA ILE A 219 6.94 1.28 -3.31
C ILE A 219 7.40 0.83 -1.91
N ALA A 220 8.36 1.55 -1.30
CA ALA A 220 8.77 1.32 0.09
C ALA A 220 7.71 1.75 1.13
N ARG A 221 6.65 2.41 0.70
CA ARG A 221 5.51 2.86 1.52
C ARG A 221 4.21 2.19 1.08
N ILE A 222 4.27 1.03 0.42
CA ILE A 222 3.06 0.23 0.22
C ILE A 222 2.48 -0.05 1.62
N PRO A 223 1.19 0.23 1.85
CA PRO A 223 0.57 -0.01 3.13
C PRO A 223 0.78 -1.48 3.53
N THR A 224 1.36 -1.65 4.71
CA THR A 224 1.50 -2.96 5.33
C THR A 224 0.14 -3.44 5.80
N PRO A 225 -0.11 -4.75 5.82
CA PRO A 225 -1.32 -5.29 6.42
C PRO A 225 -1.46 -4.81 7.87
N VAL A 226 -2.70 -4.69 8.32
CA VAL A 226 -3.02 -4.22 9.67
C VAL A 226 -2.37 -5.17 10.66
N PRO A 227 -1.55 -4.67 11.61
CA PRO A 227 -0.97 -5.54 12.63
C PRO A 227 -2.08 -6.12 13.50
N ASP A 228 -1.90 -7.36 13.95
CA ASP A 228 -2.85 -8.12 14.78
C ASP A 228 -3.08 -7.58 16.20
N ASP A 229 -2.65 -6.34 16.46
CA ASP A 229 -2.82 -5.66 17.73
C ASP A 229 -4.24 -5.10 17.86
N ARG A 230 -4.95 -5.56 18.89
CA ARG A 230 -6.31 -5.14 19.25
C ARG A 230 -6.43 -3.63 19.40
N ALA A 231 -5.41 -2.95 19.92
CA ALA A 231 -5.44 -1.50 20.08
C ALA A 231 -5.34 -0.76 18.73
N SER A 232 -4.64 -1.33 17.75
CA SER A 232 -4.55 -0.80 16.40
C SER A 232 -5.87 -1.00 15.63
N ILE A 233 -6.49 -2.17 15.75
CA ILE A 233 -7.81 -2.45 15.18
C ILE A 233 -8.87 -1.51 15.77
N ALA A 234 -8.91 -1.35 17.09
CA ALA A 234 -9.86 -0.46 17.75
C ALA A 234 -9.74 0.99 17.26
N ARG A 235 -8.50 1.51 17.14
CA ARG A 235 -8.26 2.86 16.60
C ARG A 235 -8.76 3.02 15.16
N LEU A 236 -8.58 2.00 14.32
CA LEU A 236 -9.07 2.01 12.94
C LEU A 236 -10.60 1.97 12.86
N CYS A 237 -11.25 1.19 13.73
CA CYS A 237 -12.71 1.11 13.80
C CYS A 237 -13.34 2.40 14.33
N SER A 238 -12.74 3.07 15.32
CA SER A 238 -13.32 4.25 15.95
C SER A 238 -13.25 5.52 15.08
N SER A 239 -12.32 5.60 14.13
CA SER A 239 -12.08 6.83 13.36
C SER A 239 -12.77 6.87 11.99
N ARG A 240 -13.52 5.82 11.62
CA ARG A 240 -13.98 5.65 10.24
C ARG A 240 -15.48 5.83 10.11
N HIS A 241 -15.83 6.79 9.29
CA HIS A 241 -17.13 6.87 8.67
C HIS A 241 -17.09 6.06 7.37
N SER A 242 -17.93 5.03 7.26
CA SER A 242 -18.54 4.53 6.00
C SER A 242 -17.89 3.40 5.20
N THR A 243 -17.00 2.56 5.73
CA THR A 243 -16.82 1.24 5.09
C THR A 243 -16.76 0.14 6.14
N ASP A 244 -17.91 -0.50 6.34
CA ASP A 244 -18.12 -1.69 7.16
C ASP A 244 -17.42 -2.94 6.58
N TYR A 245 -16.40 -2.77 5.74
CA TYR A 245 -15.75 -3.88 5.04
C TYR A 245 -14.24 -3.89 5.28
N TRP A 246 -13.76 -5.09 5.54
CA TRP A 246 -12.36 -5.48 5.64
C TRP A 246 -11.98 -6.25 4.39
N TYR A 247 -10.76 -6.05 3.90
CA TYR A 247 -10.30 -6.61 2.65
C TYR A 247 -9.11 -7.53 2.91
N VAL A 248 -9.22 -8.78 2.50
CA VAL A 248 -8.16 -9.78 2.64
C VAL A 248 -7.48 -9.96 1.30
N CYS A 249 -6.16 -9.79 1.28
CA CYS A 249 -5.30 -10.11 0.15
C CYS A 249 -4.65 -11.47 0.43
N PHE A 250 -5.07 -12.52 -0.28
CA PHE A 250 -4.46 -13.85 -0.15
C PHE A 250 -3.19 -13.95 -0.98
N LYS A 251 -3.22 -13.42 -2.21
CA LYS A 251 -2.08 -13.42 -3.12
C LYS A 251 -1.83 -12.01 -3.63
N GLY A 252 -0.63 -11.47 -3.41
CA GLY A 252 -0.29 -10.09 -3.78
C GLY A 252 1.13 -9.73 -3.39
N VAL A 253 1.49 -8.44 -3.51
CA VAL A 253 2.83 -7.94 -3.11
C VAL A 253 3.03 -8.10 -1.60
N ASN A 254 2.06 -7.69 -0.80
CA ASN A 254 2.00 -7.98 0.63
C ASN A 254 0.62 -8.58 0.96
N PRO A 255 0.51 -9.91 1.07
CA PRO A 255 -0.74 -10.54 1.51
C PRO A 255 -1.03 -10.20 2.98
N GLY A 256 -2.31 -10.19 3.35
CA GLY A 256 -2.79 -9.86 4.68
C GLY A 256 -4.14 -9.16 4.70
N VAL A 257 -4.55 -8.69 5.87
CA VAL A 257 -5.84 -8.02 6.08
C VAL A 257 -5.67 -6.50 6.05
N PHE A 258 -6.52 -5.83 5.30
CA PHE A 258 -6.51 -4.40 5.07
C PHE A 258 -7.83 -3.76 5.48
N SER A 259 -7.71 -2.53 5.93
CA SER A 259 -8.80 -1.75 6.47
C SER A 259 -9.56 -0.97 5.40
N THR A 260 -8.93 -0.71 4.26
CA THR A 260 -9.54 -0.03 3.11
C THR A 260 -9.33 -0.83 1.84
N TRP A 261 -10.27 -0.65 0.89
CA TRP A 261 -10.11 -1.17 -0.46
C TRP A 261 -8.84 -0.65 -1.12
N ILE A 262 -8.50 0.64 -0.93
CA ILE A 262 -7.35 1.27 -1.58
C ILE A 262 -6.05 0.57 -1.16
N GLU A 263 -5.86 0.29 0.13
CA GLU A 263 -4.69 -0.44 0.64
C GLU A 263 -4.59 -1.86 0.04
N CYS A 264 -5.72 -2.58 -0.02
CA CYS A 264 -5.76 -3.90 -0.64
C CYS A 264 -5.46 -3.82 -2.16
N ALA A 265 -6.10 -2.88 -2.86
CA ALA A 265 -5.95 -2.67 -4.30
C ALA A 265 -4.49 -2.40 -4.68
N LEU A 266 -3.77 -1.61 -3.89
CA LEU A 266 -2.34 -1.35 -4.11
C LEU A 266 -1.47 -2.61 -4.03
N ASN A 267 -1.90 -3.62 -3.27
CA ASN A 267 -1.17 -4.88 -3.11
C ASN A 267 -1.51 -5.92 -4.20
N ILE A 268 -2.65 -5.81 -4.87
CA ILE A 268 -3.10 -6.77 -5.89
C ILE A 268 -3.01 -6.21 -7.33
N HIS A 269 -3.08 -4.90 -7.50
CA HIS A 269 -3.22 -4.30 -8.82
C HIS A 269 -1.93 -4.46 -9.64
N GLY A 270 -2.06 -4.99 -10.86
CA GLY A 270 -0.91 -5.26 -11.74
C GLY A 270 -0.13 -6.54 -11.40
N VAL A 271 -0.56 -7.28 -10.38
CA VAL A 271 0.04 -8.57 -10.00
C VAL A 271 -0.77 -9.69 -10.65
N LYS A 272 -0.12 -10.53 -11.47
CA LYS A 272 -0.78 -11.68 -12.10
C LYS A 272 -1.16 -12.72 -11.04
N ASN A 273 -2.37 -13.27 -11.12
CA ASN A 273 -2.90 -14.27 -10.19
C ASN A 273 -3.07 -13.78 -8.74
N ALA A 274 -3.16 -12.46 -8.53
CA ALA A 274 -3.54 -11.91 -7.24
C ALA A 274 -4.99 -12.23 -6.91
N THR A 275 -5.27 -12.59 -5.67
CA THR A 275 -6.60 -12.97 -5.17
C THR A 275 -6.91 -12.21 -3.89
N HIS A 276 -8.16 -11.73 -3.78
CA HIS A 276 -8.63 -10.98 -2.64
C HIS A 276 -10.12 -11.25 -2.39
N GLN A 277 -10.57 -10.95 -1.17
CA GLN A 277 -11.98 -11.02 -0.77
C GLN A 277 -12.31 -9.95 0.27
N SER A 278 -13.57 -9.54 0.36
CA SER A 278 -14.04 -8.57 1.35
C SER A 278 -15.00 -9.20 2.35
N PHE A 279 -14.95 -8.76 3.61
CA PHE A 279 -15.76 -9.26 4.71
C PHE A 279 -16.29 -8.11 5.56
N GLU A 280 -17.46 -8.27 6.17
CA GLU A 280 -18.08 -7.22 6.98
C GLU A 280 -17.36 -6.99 8.33
N ARG A 281 -16.75 -8.04 8.88
CA ARG A 281 -16.09 -8.00 10.20
C ARG A 281 -14.62 -8.38 10.10
N TYR A 282 -13.80 -7.69 10.88
CA TYR A 282 -12.36 -7.98 10.99
C TYR A 282 -12.10 -9.42 11.44
N ASP A 283 -12.84 -9.90 12.45
CA ASP A 283 -12.65 -11.25 13.00
C ASP A 283 -12.84 -12.34 11.93
N ILE A 284 -13.82 -12.14 11.04
CA ILE A 284 -14.11 -13.06 9.92
C ILE A 284 -12.99 -12.97 8.88
N ALA A 285 -12.63 -11.75 8.46
CA ALA A 285 -11.53 -11.52 7.53
C ALA A 285 -10.22 -12.16 7.99
N ARG A 286 -9.91 -12.03 9.28
CA ARG A 286 -8.73 -12.60 9.91
C ARG A 286 -8.78 -14.13 9.91
N ARG A 287 -9.90 -14.72 10.35
CA ARG A 287 -10.06 -16.18 10.35
C ARG A 287 -9.88 -16.77 8.95
N GLU A 288 -10.51 -16.16 7.94
CA GLU A 288 -10.38 -16.60 6.55
C GLU A 288 -8.94 -16.48 6.05
N TYR A 289 -8.23 -15.42 6.43
CA TYR A 289 -6.81 -15.29 6.12
C TYR A 289 -5.96 -16.38 6.79
N GLU A 290 -6.20 -16.68 8.07
CA GLU A 290 -5.50 -17.74 8.83
C GLU A 290 -5.80 -19.14 8.28
N THR A 291 -7.05 -19.42 7.90
CA THR A 291 -7.45 -20.65 7.21
C THR A 291 -6.72 -20.77 5.87
N ALA A 292 -6.72 -19.72 5.05
CA ALA A 292 -6.01 -19.70 3.78
C ALA A 292 -4.49 -19.82 3.94
N LEU A 293 -3.93 -19.26 5.01
CA LEU A 293 -2.51 -19.36 5.34
C LEU A 293 -2.15 -20.82 5.68
N SER A 294 -2.95 -21.46 6.53
CA SER A 294 -2.79 -22.85 6.92
C SER A 294 -2.96 -23.81 5.73
N GLY A 295 -3.86 -23.49 4.81
CA GLY A 295 -4.07 -24.24 3.56
C GLY A 295 -3.05 -23.95 2.44
N GLY A 296 -2.05 -23.09 2.67
CA GLY A 296 -1.05 -22.75 1.65
C GLY A 296 -1.58 -21.94 0.45
N HIS A 297 -2.74 -21.31 0.61
CA HIS A 297 -3.33 -20.44 -0.42
C HIS A 297 -2.79 -19.01 -0.40
N VAL A 298 -2.07 -18.65 0.65
CA VAL A 298 -1.42 -17.34 0.79
C VAL A 298 -0.05 -17.33 0.13
N ALA A 299 0.21 -16.38 -0.78
CA ALA A 299 1.48 -16.30 -1.49
C ALA A 299 1.92 -14.86 -1.77
N VAL A 300 3.19 -14.58 -1.50
CA VAL A 300 3.84 -13.33 -1.89
C VAL A 300 4.21 -13.40 -3.37
N LEU A 301 3.63 -12.50 -4.16
CA LEU A 301 3.83 -12.43 -5.60
C LEU A 301 4.72 -11.24 -5.96
N ARG A 302 5.71 -11.49 -6.83
CA ARG A 302 6.57 -10.44 -7.37
C ARG A 302 5.96 -9.86 -8.64
N THR A 303 5.90 -8.53 -8.72
CA THR A 303 5.61 -7.83 -9.97
C THR A 303 6.74 -8.11 -10.96
N ARG A 304 6.40 -8.55 -12.17
CA ARG A 304 7.39 -8.57 -13.26
C ARG A 304 7.66 -7.12 -13.65
N ARG A 305 8.88 -6.66 -13.39
CA ARG A 305 9.40 -5.41 -13.98
C ARG A 305 9.57 -5.57 -15.48
#